data_AF-A0A3S0XQ01-F1
#
_entry.id   AF-A0A3S0XQ01-F1
#
_cell.length_a   1.000
_cell.length_b   1.000
_cell.length_c   1.000
_cell.angle_alpha   90.00
_cell.angle_beta   90.00
_cell.angle_gamma   90.00
#
_symmetry.space_group_name_H-M   'P 1'
#
loop_
_entity.id
_entity.type
_entity.pdbx_description
1 polymer ?
#
loop_
_entity_poly.entity_id
_entity_poly.type
_entity_poly.pdbx_seq_one_letter_code
_entity_poly.pdbx_strand_id
1 'polypeptide(L)'
;MKTIFIFLILVFVALAVIFYWNQLRGKSLSYLSDPKNRQLQKELLTLLRGDTAAAKRLLKQQRQLHPGKSDNWYLEKVIYDLKRDRRS
;
A
#
# COMPACT_ATOMS: atom_id res chain seq x y z
N MET A 1 25.77 -31.00 14.73
CA MET A 1 24.29 -30.88 14.78
C MET A 1 23.83 -29.55 15.37
N LYS A 2 24.21 -29.17 16.60
CA LYS A 2 23.80 -27.89 17.23
C LYS A 2 24.16 -26.62 16.42
N THR A 3 25.32 -26.59 15.76
CA THR A 3 25.76 -25.45 14.93
C THR A 3 24.86 -25.20 13.73
N ILE A 4 24.39 -26.27 13.06
CA ILE A 4 23.51 -26.20 11.89
C ILE A 4 22.16 -25.56 12.27
N PHE A 5 21.59 -25.95 13.42
CA PHE A 5 20.36 -25.35 13.93
C PHE A 5 20.50 -23.85 14.22
N ILE A 6 21.63 -23.43 14.77
CA ILE A 6 21.89 -22.01 15.06
C ILE A 6 21.94 -21.19 13.76
N PHE A 7 22.62 -21.69 12.73
CA PHE A 7 22.65 -21.03 11.42
C PHE A 7 21.27 -20.92 10.78
N LEU A 8 20.44 -21.97 10.87
CA LEU A 8 19.07 -21.95 10.35
C LEU A 8 18.20 -20.89 11.05
N ILE A 9 18.32 -20.76 12.37
CA ILE A 9 17.59 -19.74 13.13
C ILE A 9 18.05 -18.33 12.74
N LEU A 10 19.36 -18.11 12.59
CA LEU A 10 19.89 -16.80 12.19
C LEU A 10 19.43 -16.39 10.78
N VAL A 11 19.43 -17.33 9.83
CA VAL A 11 18.92 -17.08 8.47
C VAL A 11 17.43 -16.77 8.50
N PHE A 12 16.64 -17.54 9.25
CA PHE A 12 15.21 -17.31 9.37
C PHE A 12 14.89 -15.93 9.99
N VAL A 13 15.62 -15.53 11.04
CA VAL A 13 15.49 -14.20 11.66
C VAL A 13 15.89 -13.11 10.68
N ALA A 14 16.99 -13.26 9.94
CA ALA A 14 17.42 -12.28 8.94
C ALA A 14 16.37 -12.11 7.82
N LEU A 15 15.79 -13.21 7.34
CA LEU A 15 14.71 -13.18 6.36
C LEU A 15 13.44 -12.53 6.91
N ALA A 16 13.06 -12.82 8.16
CA ALA A 16 11.94 -12.17 8.81
C ALA A 16 12.18 -10.66 8.93
N VAL A 17 13.38 -10.23 9.33
CA VAL A 17 13.74 -8.81 9.39
C VAL A 17 13.63 -8.17 8.01
N ILE A 18 14.19 -8.75 6.95
CA ILE A 18 14.06 -8.21 5.57
C ILE A 18 12.59 -8.07 5.17
N PHE A 19 11.77 -9.09 5.45
CA PHE A 19 10.33 -9.09 5.18
C PHE A 19 9.58 -8.00 5.95
N TYR A 20 9.89 -7.82 7.24
CA TYR A 20 9.29 -6.77 8.09
C TYR A 20 9.70 -5.36 7.63
N TRP A 21 10.97 -5.15 7.24
CA TRP A 21 11.43 -3.85 6.76
C TRP A 21 10.83 -3.50 5.39
N ASN A 22 10.60 -4.49 4.53
CA ASN A 22 9.90 -4.31 3.25
C ASN A 22 8.46 -3.79 3.44
N GLN A 23 7.79 -4.18 4.52
CA GLN A 23 6.43 -3.74 4.84
C GLN A 23 6.36 -2.26 5.28
N LEU A 24 7.45 -1.69 5.80
CA LEU A 24 7.47 -0.34 6.40
C LEU A 24 7.93 0.78 5.44
N ARG A 25 8.62 0.46 4.34
CA ARG A 25 9.13 1.46 3.38
C ARG A 25 8.04 2.17 2.54
N GLY A 26 6.75 1.86 2.74
CA GLY A 26 5.66 2.32 1.87
C GLY A 26 4.88 3.55 2.31
N LYS A 27 5.21 4.20 3.44
CA LYS A 27 4.52 5.44 3.86
C LYS A 27 5.27 6.67 3.35
N SER A 28 5.00 7.05 2.10
CA SER A 28 5.47 8.31 1.54
C SER A 28 4.83 9.50 2.26
N LEU A 29 5.64 10.50 2.58
CA LEU A 29 5.26 11.74 3.26
C LEU A 29 4.25 12.59 2.45
N SER A 30 4.04 12.23 1.18
CA SER A 30 3.16 12.90 0.22
C SER A 30 1.70 12.95 0.65
N TYR A 31 1.26 12.02 1.50
CA TYR A 31 -0.08 12.02 2.09
C TYR A 31 -0.43 13.32 2.85
N LEU A 32 0.58 14.04 3.37
CA LEU A 32 0.39 15.21 4.22
C LEU A 32 0.60 16.53 3.48
N SER A 33 1.60 16.61 2.60
CA SER A 33 2.05 17.88 2.02
C SER A 33 1.40 18.23 0.68
N ASP A 34 0.89 17.25 -0.07
CA ASP A 34 0.38 17.49 -1.42
C ASP A 34 -1.13 17.84 -1.43
N PRO A 35 -1.53 19.06 -1.86
CA PRO A 35 -2.94 19.44 -1.94
C PRO A 35 -3.75 18.56 -2.91
N LYS A 36 -3.15 18.10 -4.02
CA LYS A 36 -3.80 17.19 -4.98
C LYS A 36 -4.11 15.85 -4.32
N ASN A 37 -3.17 15.35 -3.52
CA ASN A 37 -3.34 14.10 -2.79
C ASN A 37 -4.55 14.15 -1.85
N ARG A 38 -4.72 15.25 -1.10
CA ARG A 38 -5.88 15.45 -0.22
C ARG A 38 -7.19 15.48 -0.99
N GLN A 39 -7.23 16.10 -2.16
CA GLN A 39 -8.42 16.11 -3.01
C GLN A 39 -8.78 14.70 -3.49
N LEU A 40 -7.80 13.94 -3.97
CA LEU A 40 -7.99 12.56 -4.42
C LEU A 40 -8.42 11.63 -3.27
N GLN A 41 -7.86 11.80 -2.07
CA GLN A 41 -8.31 11.05 -0.89
C GLN A 41 -9.78 11.31 -0.57
N LYS A 42 -10.20 12.59 -0.57
CA LYS A 42 -11.62 12.96 -0.36
C LYS A 42 -12.51 12.35 -1.43
N GLU A 43 -12.11 12.43 -2.69
CA GLU A 43 -12.85 11.85 -3.81
C GLU A 43 -13.01 10.33 -3.68
N LEU A 44 -11.93 9.62 -3.35
CA LEU A 44 -11.94 8.18 -3.13
C LEU A 44 -12.91 7.81 -2.00
N LEU A 45 -12.87 8.52 -0.87
CA LEU A 45 -13.79 8.29 0.24
C LEU A 45 -15.23 8.59 -0.15
N THR A 46 -15.50 9.64 -0.91
CA THR A 46 -16.84 9.95 -1.44
C THR A 46 -17.35 8.81 -2.32
N LEU A 47 -16.51 8.26 -3.21
CA LEU A 47 -16.89 7.12 -4.06
C LEU A 47 -17.24 5.87 -3.26
N LEU A 48 -16.53 5.67 -2.14
CA LEU A 48 -16.71 4.55 -1.20
C LEU A 48 -17.67 4.86 -0.05
N ARG A 49 -18.44 5.96 -0.11
CA ARG A 49 -19.41 6.36 0.93
C ARG A 49 -18.79 6.46 2.33
N GLY A 50 -17.54 6.90 2.42
CA GLY A 50 -16.80 7.06 3.66
C GLY A 50 -16.10 5.79 4.17
N ASP A 51 -16.15 4.67 3.44
CA ASP A 51 -15.48 3.43 3.86
C ASP A 51 -13.96 3.53 3.72
N THR A 52 -13.32 3.97 4.81
CA THR A 52 -11.87 4.09 4.92
C THR A 52 -11.15 2.74 4.92
N ALA A 53 -11.81 1.66 5.35
CA ALA A 53 -11.22 0.32 5.38
C ALA A 53 -11.12 -0.25 3.97
N ALA A 54 -12.19 -0.12 3.18
CA ALA A 54 -12.19 -0.44 1.76
C ALA A 54 -11.15 0.38 0.99
N ALA A 55 -11.05 1.69 1.25
CA ALA A 55 -10.07 2.56 0.62
C ALA A 55 -8.62 2.07 0.86
N LYS A 56 -8.29 1.75 2.13
CA LYS A 56 -6.98 1.20 2.50
C LYS A 56 -6.69 -0.13 1.82
N ARG A 57 -7.68 -1.03 1.77
CA ARG A 57 -7.54 -2.34 1.13
C ARG A 57 -7.24 -2.20 -0.37
N LEU A 58 -8.00 -1.36 -1.08
CA LEU A 58 -7.81 -1.11 -2.51
C LEU A 58 -6.44 -0.49 -2.81
N LEU A 59 -6.03 0.51 -2.04
CA LEU A 59 -4.71 1.13 -2.18
C LEU A 59 -3.58 0.14 -1.88
N LYS A 60 -3.73 -0.71 -0.86
CA LYS A 60 -2.75 -1.76 -0.55
C LYS A 60 -2.62 -2.76 -1.70
N GLN A 61 -3.74 -3.19 -2.26
CA GLN A 61 -3.74 -4.10 -3.40
C GLN A 61 -3.03 -3.48 -4.61
N GLN A 62 -3.32 -2.22 -4.95
CA GLN A 62 -2.65 -1.54 -6.08
C GLN A 62 -1.14 -1.34 -5.84
N ARG A 63 -0.72 -1.09 -4.59
CA ARG A 63 0.71 -1.03 -4.24
C ARG A 63 1.43 -2.36 -4.40
N GLN A 64 0.74 -3.48 -4.15
CA GLN A 64 1.29 -4.82 -4.36
C GLN A 64 1.42 -5.15 -5.86
N LEU A 65 0.43 -4.77 -6.66
CA LEU A 65 0.42 -5.01 -8.11
C LEU A 65 1.41 -4.11 -8.88
N HIS A 66 1.59 -2.86 -8.42
CA HIS A 66 2.38 -1.86 -9.10
C HIS A 66 3.36 -1.19 -8.14
N PRO A 67 4.43 -1.87 -7.69
CA PRO A 67 5.37 -1.30 -6.73
C PRO A 67 6.10 -0.07 -7.29
N GLY A 68 6.49 0.86 -6.40
CA GLY A 68 7.33 2.02 -6.74
C GLY A 68 6.62 3.20 -7.41
N LYS A 69 5.28 3.25 -7.40
CA LYS A 69 4.52 4.40 -7.90
C LYS A 69 4.30 5.43 -6.79
N SER A 70 3.96 6.66 -7.19
CA SER A 70 3.63 7.73 -6.23
C SER A 70 2.24 7.52 -5.60
N ASP A 71 1.99 8.13 -4.45
CA ASP A 71 0.69 8.05 -3.78
C ASP A 71 -0.45 8.56 -4.65
N ASN A 72 -0.22 9.65 -5.38
CA ASN A 72 -1.20 10.21 -6.30
C ASN A 72 -1.54 9.21 -7.40
N TRP A 73 -0.54 8.52 -7.94
CA TRP A 73 -0.77 7.50 -8.97
C TRP A 73 -1.66 6.37 -8.45
N TYR A 74 -1.43 5.89 -7.21
CA TYR A 74 -2.29 4.86 -6.62
C TYR A 74 -3.72 5.36 -6.38
N LEU A 75 -3.87 6.59 -5.89
CA LEU A 75 -5.20 7.20 -5.68
C LEU A 75 -5.95 7.37 -7.00
N GLU A 76 -5.29 7.94 -8.02
CA GLU A 76 -5.85 8.10 -9.37
C GLU A 76 -6.25 6.76 -9.97
N LYS A 77 -5.41 5.74 -9.82
CA LYS A 77 -5.68 4.40 -10.35
C LYS A 77 -6.90 3.76 -9.70
N VAL A 78 -7.00 3.77 -8.37
CA VAL A 78 -8.17 3.23 -7.66
C VAL A 78 -9.44 4.00 -8.02
N ILE A 79 -9.38 5.34 -8.08
CA ILE A 79 -10.52 6.17 -8.46
C ILE A 79 -10.98 5.85 -9.89
N TYR A 80 -10.04 5.71 -10.82
CA TYR A 80 -10.32 5.35 -12.21
C TYR A 80 -11.02 3.99 -12.30
N ASP A 81 -10.48 2.97 -11.60
CA ASP A 81 -11.04 1.62 -11.61
C ASP A 81 -12.47 1.62 -11.02
N LEU A 82 -12.70 2.30 -9.90
CA LEU A 82 -14.04 2.44 -9.29
C LEU A 82 -15.04 3.17 -10.20
N LYS A 83 -14.61 4.23 -10.88
CA LYS A 83 -15.47 4.97 -11.82
C LYS A 83 -15.82 4.12 -13.04
N ARG A 84 -14.87 3.32 -13.52
CA ARG A 84 -15.07 2.41 -14.65
C ARG A 84 -16.08 1.33 -14.29
N ASP A 85 -15.93 0.70 -13.13
CA ASP A 85 -16.81 -0.39 -12.67
C ASP A 85 -18.25 0.10 -12.42
N ARG A 86 -18.46 1.39 -12.11
CA ARG A 86 -19.80 1.99 -11.94
C ARG A 86 -20.46 2.39 -13.28
N ARG A 87 -19.68 2.52 -14.36
CA ARG A 87 -20.19 2.83 -15.70
C ARG A 87 -20.55 1.57 -16.50
N SER A 88 -20.07 0.40 -16.07
CA SER A 88 -20.50 -0.90 -16.59
C SER A 88 -21.84 -1.31 -16.02
#